data_AF-A0A6P7PDD9-F1
#
_entry.id   AF-A0A6P7PDD9-F1
#
_cell.length_a   1.000
_cell.length_b   1.000
_cell.length_c   1.000
_cell.angle_alpha   90.00
_cell.angle_beta   90.00
_cell.angle_gamma   90.00
#
_symmetry.space_group_name_H-M   'P 1'
#
loop_
_entity.id
_entity.type
_entity.pdbx_description
1 polymer ?
#
loop_
_entity_poly.entity_id
_entity_poly.type
_entity_poly.pdbx_seq_one_letter_code
_entity_poly.pdbx_strand_id
1 'polypeptide(L)'
;MSDGIMAQSDRTVFSTSEQEACSFSSAQPQSSHKGKYLFTGSIWSMMARLWAALLLSSLVAEVSSSGEEPASSCTSGWSLFGDRCFAFFPVWSSWSDANSLCAQTQSELVSLNTREELRFLHQLANTSAPVWLGHRAQNGSCSDGAPLSSAARTGHALERACVELEPSGELHSAPCGQLRFYICSTSCCTSVLPSRKPVDPELVPGVSLFDTVWSKSDLLVEEILHSSSFLGALASGRLTEQCYTRFLQQEALYLRRVSITLQTLTARLQEDDGMRALLLDTLQHYRSRVESSDAPPPPEWLHLPLQAFHSVVLEDPVYWLVALSARASLREFLAGELLPERVRPEPQAVNRTLYQTWSRDGLLEAAWTQRYRAMIEEHQNQMDVFKAINIFRAHMMGQKSFYKSVVCDVEDEG
;
A
#
# COMPACT_ATOMS: atom_id res chain seq x y z
N MET A 1 -23.71 49.52 -53.28
CA MET A 1 -23.26 48.12 -53.21
C MET A 1 -23.55 47.67 -51.78
N SER A 2 -24.80 47.68 -51.31
CA SER A 2 -26.03 47.03 -51.81
C SER A 2 -26.02 45.51 -51.61
N ASP A 3 -27.02 45.12 -50.82
CA ASP A 3 -27.74 43.84 -50.74
C ASP A 3 -27.19 42.77 -49.78
N GLY A 4 -27.90 42.26 -48.77
CA GLY A 4 -29.31 42.43 -48.37
C GLY A 4 -30.07 41.10 -48.29
N ILE A 5 -30.62 40.82 -47.09
CA ILE A 5 -31.93 40.18 -46.81
C ILE A 5 -32.01 38.64 -47.02
N MET A 6 -32.22 37.79 -45.99
CA MET A 6 -33.43 37.48 -45.18
C MET A 6 -34.53 36.68 -45.91
N ALA A 7 -34.94 35.54 -45.34
CA ALA A 7 -36.28 34.90 -45.35
C ALA A 7 -36.09 33.40 -44.95
N GLN A 8 -36.67 32.78 -43.91
CA GLN A 8 -37.98 32.80 -43.23
C GLN A 8 -39.05 31.88 -43.85
N SER A 9 -39.67 31.06 -42.97
CA SER A 9 -40.94 30.30 -43.10
C SER A 9 -40.92 29.01 -43.94
N ASP A 10 -41.40 27.84 -43.48
CA ASP A 10 -42.74 27.65 -42.91
C ASP A 10 -42.91 26.69 -41.73
N ARG A 11 -43.91 27.05 -40.92
CA ARG A 11 -44.56 26.30 -39.83
C ARG A 11 -45.53 25.25 -40.39
N THR A 12 -45.73 24.16 -39.65
CA THR A 12 -47.02 23.73 -39.05
C THR A 12 -46.75 22.49 -38.16
N VAL A 13 -46.87 22.56 -36.82
CA VAL A 13 -48.11 22.42 -35.98
C VAL A 13 -48.56 20.94 -35.92
N PHE A 14 -48.78 20.23 -34.81
CA PHE A 14 -49.02 20.53 -33.38
C PHE A 14 -48.84 19.22 -32.55
N SER A 15 -48.25 19.30 -31.34
CA SER A 15 -48.90 19.04 -30.02
C SER A 15 -49.04 17.55 -29.61
N THR A 16 -48.83 17.10 -28.36
CA THR A 16 -48.96 17.70 -27.02
C THR A 16 -48.17 16.89 -25.96
N SER A 17 -47.48 17.63 -25.06
CA SER A 17 -47.25 17.48 -23.59
C SER A 17 -46.94 16.10 -22.98
N GLU A 18 -45.78 15.85 -22.36
CA GLU A 18 -45.24 16.35 -21.05
C GLU A 18 -46.14 16.02 -19.84
N GLN A 19 -45.66 15.14 -18.96
CA GLN A 19 -45.21 15.38 -17.56
C GLN A 19 -46.39 15.72 -16.62
N GLU A 20 -46.56 15.10 -15.45
CA GLU A 20 -45.72 15.29 -14.26
C GLU A 20 -46.22 14.46 -13.06
N ALA A 21 -45.36 14.35 -12.05
CA ALA A 21 -45.63 14.30 -10.61
C ALA A 21 -46.12 13.01 -9.89
N CYS A 22 -45.26 12.55 -8.97
CA CYS A 22 -45.62 11.79 -7.78
C CYS A 22 -46.26 12.68 -6.71
N SER A 23 -47.25 12.14 -5.99
CA SER A 23 -47.53 12.24 -4.54
C SER A 23 -49.04 12.18 -4.27
N PHE A 24 -49.51 11.31 -3.37
CA PHE A 24 -50.50 11.72 -2.36
C PHE A 24 -50.63 10.74 -1.19
N SER A 25 -51.04 11.33 -0.06
CA SER A 25 -50.99 10.87 1.33
C SER A 25 -52.26 10.15 1.82
N SER A 26 -52.08 9.38 2.90
CA SER A 26 -52.97 9.07 4.05
C SER A 26 -54.50 9.31 3.99
N ALA A 27 -55.30 8.30 4.39
CA ALA A 27 -56.13 8.30 5.62
C ALA A 27 -57.14 7.11 5.67
N GLN A 28 -57.28 6.54 6.87
CA GLN A 28 -58.23 5.53 7.41
C GLN A 28 -59.74 5.96 7.34
N PRO A 29 -60.69 5.25 7.99
CA PRO A 29 -61.05 3.81 8.03
C PRO A 29 -62.59 3.61 7.85
N GLN A 30 -63.12 2.37 7.82
CA GLN A 30 -64.24 1.91 8.68
C GLN A 30 -64.84 0.55 8.29
N SER A 31 -65.43 -0.05 9.31
CA SER A 31 -65.86 -1.42 9.58
C SER A 31 -67.15 -1.89 8.92
N SER A 32 -67.33 -3.23 8.96
CA SER A 32 -68.52 -3.96 9.45
C SER A 32 -69.34 -4.74 8.40
N HIS A 33 -69.30 -6.07 8.44
CA HIS A 33 -70.36 -6.89 9.05
C HIS A 33 -70.10 -8.40 8.88
N LYS A 34 -70.68 -9.13 9.83
CA LYS A 34 -70.55 -10.56 10.17
C LYS A 34 -71.26 -11.50 9.19
N GLY A 35 -70.78 -12.74 9.08
CA GLY A 35 -71.56 -13.87 8.57
C GLY A 35 -70.80 -15.20 8.67
N LYS A 36 -71.06 -15.97 9.74
CA LYS A 36 -70.56 -17.34 9.96
C LYS A 36 -71.45 -18.33 9.20
N TYR A 37 -70.88 -19.31 8.50
CA TYR A 37 -71.49 -20.65 8.35
C TYR A 37 -70.41 -21.74 8.33
N LEU A 38 -70.61 -22.71 9.22
CA LEU A 38 -69.90 -23.98 9.39
C LEU A 38 -70.31 -24.95 8.26
N PHE A 39 -69.40 -25.86 7.89
CA PHE A 39 -69.59 -27.34 7.80
C PHE A 39 -68.38 -27.96 7.05
N THR A 40 -67.36 -28.46 7.77
CA THR A 40 -67.09 -29.88 8.08
C THR A 40 -66.43 -30.71 6.97
N GLY A 41 -65.23 -31.23 7.25
CA GLY A 41 -65.10 -32.69 7.37
C GLY A 41 -64.10 -33.44 6.48
N SER A 42 -63.81 -32.99 5.25
CA SER A 42 -63.10 -33.87 4.28
C SER A 42 -61.68 -33.49 3.90
N ILE A 43 -61.17 -32.32 4.31
CA ILE A 43 -59.87 -31.84 3.82
C ILE A 43 -58.71 -32.17 4.78
N TRP A 44 -59.00 -32.41 6.06
CA TRP A 44 -57.95 -32.69 7.05
C TRP A 44 -57.34 -34.10 6.93
N SER A 45 -58.06 -35.06 6.36
CA SER A 45 -57.60 -36.45 6.20
C SER A 45 -56.60 -36.64 5.04
N MET A 46 -56.67 -35.79 4.00
CA MET A 46 -55.76 -35.90 2.85
C MET A 46 -54.40 -35.23 3.08
N MET A 47 -54.33 -34.18 3.91
CA MET A 47 -53.06 -33.47 4.17
C MET A 47 -52.13 -34.23 5.15
N ALA A 48 -52.68 -35.09 6.02
CA ALA A 48 -51.88 -35.91 6.94
C ALA A 48 -51.16 -37.08 6.25
N ARG A 49 -51.70 -37.60 5.13
CA ARG A 49 -51.11 -38.71 4.37
C ARG A 49 -49.95 -38.28 3.47
N LEU A 50 -49.93 -37.02 3.03
CA LEU A 50 -48.83 -36.45 2.26
C LEU A 50 -47.64 -36.05 3.15
N TRP A 51 -47.88 -35.70 4.42
CA TRP A 51 -46.81 -35.42 5.39
C TRP A 51 -46.11 -36.69 5.93
N ALA A 52 -46.82 -37.82 6.01
CA ALA A 52 -46.22 -39.09 6.43
C ALA A 52 -45.35 -39.76 5.35
N ALA A 53 -45.61 -39.49 4.06
CA ALA A 53 -44.83 -40.01 2.93
C ALA A 53 -43.52 -39.24 2.68
N LEU A 54 -43.42 -37.99 3.15
CA LEU A 54 -42.20 -37.17 3.06
C LEU A 54 -41.22 -37.35 4.23
N LEU A 55 -41.63 -38.04 5.31
CA LEU A 55 -40.78 -38.34 6.46
C LEU A 55 -40.16 -39.76 6.42
N LEU A 56 -40.38 -40.52 5.35
CA LEU A 56 -39.87 -41.89 5.19
C LEU A 56 -38.78 -42.03 4.10
N SER A 57 -38.20 -40.92 3.62
CA SER A 57 -37.08 -40.92 2.66
C SER A 57 -35.72 -40.55 3.26
N SER A 58 -35.55 -40.57 4.59
CA SER A 58 -34.26 -40.24 5.24
C SER A 58 -33.63 -41.40 6.02
N LEU A 59 -33.73 -42.63 5.52
CA LEU A 59 -32.79 -43.68 5.94
C LEU A 59 -32.13 -44.31 4.71
N VAL A 60 -30.81 -44.41 4.82
CA VAL A 60 -29.82 -45.04 3.92
C VAL A 60 -29.25 -44.12 2.83
N ALA A 61 -28.21 -43.37 3.22
CA ALA A 61 -26.93 -43.49 2.54
C ALA A 61 -25.85 -43.66 3.62
N GLU A 62 -25.21 -44.83 3.59
CA GLU A 62 -24.15 -45.24 4.48
C GLU A 62 -22.89 -44.40 4.30
N VAL A 63 -22.27 -44.16 5.44
CA VAL A 63 -20.88 -43.81 5.64
C VAL A 63 -19.97 -44.72 4.81
N SER A 64 -19.37 -44.19 3.74
CA SER A 64 -18.07 -44.68 3.27
C SER A 64 -16.99 -43.93 4.05
N SER A 65 -16.58 -44.54 5.16
CA SER A 65 -15.31 -44.22 5.82
C SER A 65 -14.19 -44.83 4.98
N SER A 66 -13.82 -44.16 3.90
CA SER A 66 -12.43 -44.21 3.42
C SER A 66 -11.65 -43.21 4.25
N GLY A 67 -10.62 -43.66 4.94
CA GLY A 67 -9.64 -42.76 5.56
C GLY A 67 -8.94 -41.98 4.45
N GLU A 68 -9.51 -40.86 4.05
CA GLU A 68 -8.74 -39.74 3.53
C GLU A 68 -8.13 -39.07 4.75
N GLU A 69 -6.80 -39.16 4.86
CA GLU A 69 -6.01 -38.14 5.56
C GLU A 69 -6.62 -36.78 5.22
N PRO A 70 -7.03 -35.95 6.21
CA PRO A 70 -7.61 -34.65 5.90
C PRO A 70 -6.59 -33.91 5.04
N ALA A 71 -6.94 -33.66 3.78
CA ALA A 71 -6.07 -32.92 2.88
C ALA A 71 -5.67 -31.64 3.61
N SER A 72 -4.37 -31.53 3.88
CA SER A 72 -3.75 -30.40 4.56
C SER A 72 -4.09 -29.16 3.75
N SER A 73 -5.14 -28.44 4.12
CA SER A 73 -5.62 -27.28 3.39
C SER A 73 -5.16 -26.03 4.11
N CYS A 74 -4.50 -25.15 3.36
CA CYS A 74 -4.09 -23.85 3.87
C CYS A 74 -5.25 -22.87 3.87
N THR A 75 -5.22 -21.91 4.79
CA THR A 75 -6.18 -20.81 4.80
C THR A 75 -6.09 -19.99 3.51
N SER A 76 -7.17 -19.29 3.14
CA SER A 76 -7.16 -18.37 1.99
C SER A 76 -5.97 -17.41 2.05
N GLY A 77 -5.27 -17.25 0.92
CA GLY A 77 -4.05 -16.44 0.82
C GLY A 77 -2.74 -17.17 1.16
N TRP A 78 -2.81 -18.42 1.62
CA TRP A 78 -1.64 -19.26 1.89
C TRP A 78 -1.52 -20.38 0.85
N SER A 79 -0.29 -20.63 0.39
CA SER A 79 0.04 -21.68 -0.57
C SER A 79 0.60 -22.90 0.14
N LEU A 80 0.05 -24.08 -0.15
CA LEU A 80 0.51 -25.36 0.38
C LEU A 80 1.76 -25.83 -0.37
N PHE A 81 2.79 -26.22 0.36
CA PHE A 81 3.93 -26.95 -0.18
C PHE A 81 4.41 -27.98 0.85
N GLY A 82 4.32 -29.27 0.49
CA GLY A 82 4.53 -30.36 1.45
C GLY A 82 3.44 -30.35 2.52
N ASP A 83 3.85 -30.33 3.79
CA ASP A 83 3.01 -30.30 5.00
C ASP A 83 2.90 -28.89 5.62
N ARG A 84 3.37 -27.86 4.92
CA ARG A 84 3.42 -26.48 5.39
C ARG A 84 2.68 -25.54 4.46
N CYS A 85 2.15 -24.48 5.07
CA CYS A 85 1.49 -23.36 4.41
C CYS A 85 2.43 -22.17 4.41
N PHE A 86 2.52 -21.47 3.28
CA PHE A 86 3.38 -20.30 3.08
C PHE A 86 2.60 -19.10 2.56
N ALA A 87 2.92 -17.91 3.04
CA ALA A 87 2.32 -16.66 2.56
C ALA A 87 3.40 -15.61 2.33
N PHE A 88 3.40 -15.03 1.12
CA PHE A 88 4.28 -13.93 0.75
C PHE A 88 3.60 -12.59 1.09
N PHE A 89 4.35 -11.72 1.77
CA PHE A 89 3.91 -10.40 2.16
C PHE A 89 4.79 -9.35 1.46
N PRO A 90 4.27 -8.65 0.44
CA PRO A 90 4.97 -7.58 -0.28
C PRO A 90 5.00 -6.28 0.54
N VAL A 91 5.47 -6.38 1.79
CA VAL A 91 5.45 -5.32 2.79
C VAL A 91 6.88 -5.07 3.28
N TRP A 92 7.39 -3.86 3.03
CA TRP A 92 8.75 -3.45 3.39
C TRP A 92 8.97 -3.48 4.91
N SER A 93 9.73 -4.48 5.37
CA SER A 93 9.95 -4.73 6.80
C SER A 93 11.41 -5.00 7.09
N SER A 94 11.89 -4.54 8.24
CA SER A 94 13.14 -5.06 8.80
C SER A 94 12.97 -6.54 9.11
N TRP A 95 14.07 -7.28 9.25
CA TRP A 95 13.97 -8.71 9.57
C TRP A 95 13.23 -8.94 10.89
N SER A 96 13.50 -8.10 11.90
CA SER A 96 12.83 -8.18 13.20
C SER A 96 11.34 -7.87 13.09
N ASP A 97 10.96 -6.84 12.34
CA ASP A 97 9.55 -6.49 12.13
C ASP A 97 8.82 -7.62 11.39
N ALA A 98 9.43 -8.18 10.33
CA ALA A 98 8.89 -9.30 9.57
C ALA A 98 8.66 -10.52 10.47
N ASN A 99 9.63 -10.86 11.33
CA ASN A 99 9.49 -11.95 12.28
C ASN A 99 8.35 -11.71 13.29
N SER A 100 8.23 -10.49 13.82
CA SER A 100 7.11 -10.12 14.69
C SER A 100 5.75 -10.13 13.98
N LEU A 101 5.69 -9.75 12.70
CA LEU A 101 4.47 -9.77 11.89
C LEU A 101 4.01 -11.20 11.57
N CYS A 102 4.94 -12.11 11.25
CA CYS A 102 4.60 -13.53 11.13
C CYS A 102 4.03 -14.08 12.45
N ALA A 103 4.67 -13.77 13.59
CA ALA A 103 4.22 -14.24 14.90
C ALA A 103 2.79 -13.77 15.24
N GLN A 104 2.39 -12.55 14.86
CA GLN A 104 1.03 -12.03 15.06
C GLN A 104 -0.05 -12.83 14.31
N THR A 105 0.32 -13.46 13.19
CA THR A 105 -0.58 -14.34 12.42
C THR A 105 -0.45 -15.81 12.83
N GLN A 106 0.12 -16.08 14.01
CA GLN A 106 0.39 -17.44 14.52
C GLN A 106 1.24 -18.27 13.54
N SER A 107 2.17 -17.59 12.86
CA SER A 107 3.10 -18.18 11.91
C SER A 107 4.52 -17.75 12.23
N GLU A 108 5.49 -18.28 11.50
CA GLU A 108 6.91 -17.99 11.69
C GLU A 108 7.53 -17.49 10.39
N LEU A 109 8.52 -16.61 10.50
CA LEU A 109 9.31 -16.23 9.33
C LEU A 109 9.96 -17.48 8.75
N VAL A 110 9.79 -17.72 7.44
CA VAL A 110 10.00 -19.04 6.86
C VAL A 110 11.43 -19.55 7.07
N SER A 111 11.57 -20.66 7.81
CA SER A 111 12.82 -21.43 7.84
C SER A 111 12.85 -22.37 6.64
N LEU A 112 13.92 -22.32 5.87
CA LEU A 112 14.10 -23.18 4.70
C LEU A 112 14.48 -24.62 5.11
N ASN A 113 13.72 -25.61 4.66
CA ASN A 113 14.02 -27.02 4.95
C ASN A 113 14.69 -27.76 3.78
N THR A 114 14.33 -27.45 2.53
CA THR A 114 14.84 -28.17 1.34
C THR A 114 15.15 -27.25 0.16
N ARG A 115 15.87 -27.76 -0.85
CA ARG A 115 16.17 -27.00 -2.07
C ARG A 115 14.93 -26.85 -2.97
N GLU A 116 13.99 -27.79 -2.87
CA GLU A 116 12.70 -27.76 -3.53
C GLU A 116 11.84 -26.64 -2.94
N GLU A 117 11.83 -26.52 -1.60
CA GLU A 117 11.18 -25.41 -0.91
C GLU A 117 11.76 -24.06 -1.34
N LEU A 118 13.08 -23.94 -1.49
CA LEU A 118 13.71 -22.69 -1.95
C LEU A 118 13.18 -22.25 -3.32
N ARG A 119 13.07 -23.19 -4.26
CA ARG A 119 12.54 -22.94 -5.60
C ARG A 119 11.06 -22.55 -5.54
N PHE A 120 10.28 -23.22 -4.69
CA PHE A 120 8.89 -22.86 -4.45
C PHE A 120 8.74 -21.47 -3.86
N LEU A 121 9.54 -21.10 -2.85
CA LEU A 121 9.52 -19.77 -2.23
C LEU A 121 9.88 -18.66 -3.23
N HIS A 122 10.86 -18.91 -4.10
CA HIS A 122 11.22 -17.99 -5.18
C HIS A 122 10.06 -17.77 -6.16
N GLN A 123 9.38 -18.85 -6.56
CA GLN A 123 8.18 -18.78 -7.41
C GLN A 123 6.98 -18.13 -6.71
N LEU A 124 6.81 -18.39 -5.41
CA LEU A 124 5.73 -17.79 -4.60
C LEU A 124 5.91 -16.28 -4.49
N ALA A 125 7.15 -15.81 -4.28
CA ALA A 125 7.45 -14.40 -4.16
C ALA A 125 7.34 -13.66 -5.50
N ASN A 126 7.85 -14.27 -6.58
CA ASN A 126 7.82 -13.75 -7.96
C ASN A 126 8.00 -12.22 -8.04
N THR A 127 9.08 -11.72 -7.44
CA THR A 127 9.31 -10.29 -7.25
C THR A 127 10.75 -9.93 -7.61
N SER A 128 10.95 -8.70 -8.05
CA SER A 128 12.27 -8.11 -8.27
C SER A 128 12.89 -7.54 -6.98
N ALA A 129 12.15 -7.58 -5.86
CA ALA A 129 12.65 -7.18 -4.56
C ALA A 129 13.19 -8.39 -3.76
N PRO A 130 14.30 -8.23 -3.02
CA PRO A 130 14.77 -9.27 -2.11
C PRO A 130 13.78 -9.54 -0.97
N VAL A 131 13.79 -10.77 -0.44
CA VAL A 131 12.78 -11.30 0.50
C VAL A 131 13.42 -11.91 1.73
N TRP A 132 12.99 -11.52 2.93
CA TRP A 132 13.46 -12.10 4.20
C TRP A 132 13.00 -13.54 4.40
N LEU A 133 13.94 -14.36 4.88
CA LEU A 133 13.70 -15.70 5.41
C LEU A 133 14.12 -15.77 6.88
N GLY A 134 13.56 -16.74 7.60
CA GLY A 134 13.92 -17.08 8.98
C GLY A 134 15.29 -17.75 9.08
N HIS A 135 15.73 -18.01 10.31
CA HIS A 135 16.93 -18.81 10.55
C HIS A 135 16.81 -20.19 9.86
N ARG A 136 17.92 -20.70 9.34
CA ARG A 136 17.97 -22.08 8.83
C ARG A 136 17.65 -23.04 9.97
N ALA A 137 16.66 -23.93 9.77
CA ALA A 137 16.33 -24.95 10.75
C ALA A 137 17.56 -25.81 11.04
N GLN A 138 18.00 -25.87 12.31
CA GLN A 138 19.15 -26.70 12.71
C GLN A 138 18.82 -28.20 12.77
N ASN A 139 17.55 -28.59 12.58
CA ASN A 139 17.13 -29.99 12.68
C ASN A 139 16.66 -30.51 11.32
N GLY A 140 17.62 -31.06 10.57
CA GLY A 140 17.40 -31.74 9.31
C GLY A 140 18.72 -31.91 8.59
N SER A 141 19.46 -32.96 8.95
CA SER A 141 20.70 -33.43 8.32
C SER A 141 20.72 -33.14 6.82
N CYS A 142 21.35 -32.03 6.41
CA CYS A 142 21.66 -31.77 5.02
C CYS A 142 22.92 -32.58 4.69
N SER A 143 22.73 -33.85 4.36
CA SER A 143 23.73 -34.59 3.61
C SER A 143 23.68 -34.09 2.17
N ASP A 144 24.81 -33.52 1.75
CA ASP A 144 25.29 -33.32 0.38
C ASP A 144 24.68 -32.20 -0.48
N GLY A 145 25.43 -31.08 -0.56
CA GLY A 145 25.85 -30.55 -1.87
C GLY A 145 25.31 -29.19 -2.34
N ALA A 146 25.76 -28.09 -1.74
CA ALA A 146 26.16 -26.89 -2.49
C ALA A 146 27.15 -26.06 -1.65
N PRO A 147 28.33 -25.71 -2.19
CA PRO A 147 29.28 -24.89 -1.46
C PRO A 147 28.77 -23.44 -1.43
N LEU A 148 28.67 -22.90 -0.21
CA LEU A 148 28.68 -21.46 0.01
C LEU A 148 29.91 -20.93 -0.74
N SER A 149 29.70 -20.03 -1.70
CA SER A 149 30.79 -19.42 -2.47
C SER A 149 31.82 -18.85 -1.49
N SER A 150 33.07 -19.14 -1.78
CA SER A 150 34.23 -18.88 -0.94
C SER A 150 34.42 -17.38 -0.67
N ALA A 151 33.87 -16.91 0.44
CA ALA A 151 34.25 -15.65 1.09
C ALA A 151 34.36 -15.82 2.62
N ALA A 152 34.87 -16.97 3.07
CA ALA A 152 35.18 -17.21 4.48
C ALA A 152 36.60 -16.72 4.83
N ARG A 153 36.79 -15.39 4.88
CA ARG A 153 37.92 -14.76 5.57
C ARG A 153 37.50 -13.44 6.19
N THR A 154 36.85 -13.52 7.36
CA THR A 154 37.00 -12.61 8.52
C THR A 154 36.02 -13.06 9.61
N GLY A 155 36.56 -13.71 10.64
CA GLY A 155 35.82 -14.46 11.65
C GLY A 155 35.13 -13.65 12.74
N HIS A 156 34.40 -12.57 12.41
CA HIS A 156 33.62 -11.82 13.42
C HIS A 156 32.26 -11.26 12.96
N ALA A 157 31.84 -11.44 11.70
CA ALA A 157 30.62 -10.81 11.16
C ALA A 157 29.41 -11.75 10.96
N LEU A 158 29.59 -13.08 11.08
CA LEU A 158 28.55 -14.05 10.71
C LEU A 158 27.42 -14.21 11.75
N GLU A 159 27.56 -13.66 12.96
CA GLU A 159 26.62 -13.86 14.06
C GLU A 159 25.44 -12.86 14.06
N ARG A 160 25.43 -11.88 13.14
CA ARG A 160 24.41 -10.82 13.04
C ARG A 160 23.82 -10.60 11.64
N ALA A 161 24.17 -11.44 10.67
CA ALA A 161 23.64 -11.30 9.33
C ALA A 161 22.33 -12.08 9.17
N CYS A 162 21.31 -11.41 8.62
CA CYS A 162 20.01 -12.01 8.34
C CYS A 162 19.98 -12.60 6.93
N VAL A 163 19.14 -13.61 6.70
CA VAL A 163 19.11 -14.33 5.42
C VAL A 163 18.03 -13.75 4.52
N GLU A 164 18.40 -13.41 3.29
CA GLU A 164 17.49 -13.01 2.23
C GLU A 164 17.53 -13.95 1.03
N LEU A 165 16.41 -14.03 0.34
CA LEU A 165 16.26 -14.59 -1.00
C LEU A 165 16.31 -13.45 -2.01
N GLU A 166 17.33 -13.47 -2.87
CA GLU A 166 17.46 -12.51 -3.96
C GLU A 166 16.52 -12.85 -5.14
N PRO A 167 16.23 -11.87 -6.01
CA PRO A 167 15.46 -12.10 -7.25
C PRO A 167 16.09 -13.15 -8.18
N SER A 168 17.41 -13.36 -8.07
CA SER A 168 18.16 -14.42 -8.77
C SER A 168 17.76 -15.83 -8.34
N GLY A 169 17.11 -15.98 -7.18
CA GLY A 169 16.82 -17.26 -6.53
C GLY A 169 17.92 -17.75 -5.60
N GLU A 170 18.98 -16.96 -5.41
CA GLU A 170 20.09 -17.27 -4.51
C GLU A 170 19.84 -16.73 -3.08
N LEU A 171 20.48 -17.37 -2.11
CA LEU A 171 20.43 -16.97 -0.70
C LEU A 171 21.64 -16.15 -0.32
N HIS A 172 21.40 -14.97 0.25
CA HIS A 172 22.45 -14.04 0.64
C HIS A 172 22.29 -13.62 2.10
N SER A 173 23.39 -13.10 2.66
CA SER A 173 23.41 -12.50 3.98
C SER A 173 23.28 -10.99 3.84
N ALA A 174 22.35 -10.38 4.57
CA ALA A 174 22.14 -8.94 4.55
C ALA A 174 21.98 -8.36 5.97
N PRO A 175 22.25 -7.06 6.15
CA PRO A 175 22.03 -6.39 7.42
C PRO A 175 20.55 -6.42 7.79
N CYS A 176 20.24 -6.91 9.00
CA CYS A 176 18.86 -7.14 9.46
C CYS A 176 17.96 -5.90 9.51
N GLY A 177 18.56 -4.71 9.55
CA GLY A 177 17.83 -3.42 9.53
C GLY A 177 17.34 -3.02 8.14
N GLN A 178 17.81 -3.66 7.06
CA GLN A 178 17.35 -3.33 5.73
C GLN A 178 15.88 -3.74 5.54
N LEU A 179 15.17 -3.01 4.68
CA LEU A 179 13.79 -3.35 4.37
C LEU A 179 13.72 -4.33 3.22
N ARG A 180 12.94 -5.41 3.41
CA ARG A 180 12.62 -6.43 2.41
C ARG A 180 11.15 -6.80 2.51
N PHE A 181 10.65 -7.46 1.48
CA PHE A 181 9.44 -8.26 1.62
C PHE A 181 9.74 -9.50 2.44
N TYR A 182 8.73 -10.26 2.86
CA TYR A 182 8.96 -11.43 3.70
C TYR A 182 7.98 -12.55 3.40
N ILE A 183 8.36 -13.78 3.76
CA ILE A 183 7.48 -14.94 3.67
C ILE A 183 7.31 -15.54 5.06
N CYS A 184 6.06 -15.75 5.46
CA CYS A 184 5.73 -16.50 6.65
C CYS A 184 5.37 -17.94 6.30
N SER A 185 5.57 -18.84 7.24
CA SER A 185 5.23 -20.25 7.13
C SER A 185 4.55 -20.77 8.41
N THR A 186 3.68 -21.75 8.26
CA THR A 186 3.08 -22.48 9.37
C THR A 186 2.84 -23.94 8.97
N SER A 187 2.89 -24.86 9.92
CA SER A 187 2.56 -26.27 9.67
C SER A 187 1.06 -26.45 9.44
N CYS A 188 0.66 -27.31 8.51
CA CYS A 188 -0.74 -27.62 8.32
C CYS A 188 -1.30 -28.51 9.47
N CYS A 189 -2.56 -28.27 9.85
CA CYS A 189 -3.11 -28.39 11.20
C CYS A 189 -3.09 -29.77 11.89
N THR A 190 -2.84 -29.75 13.21
CA THR A 190 -3.73 -30.44 14.16
C THR A 190 -4.48 -29.40 15.00
N SER A 191 -5.82 -29.39 14.86
CA SER A 191 -6.81 -28.51 15.48
C SER A 191 -6.90 -27.06 14.98
N VAL A 192 -8.08 -26.74 14.44
CA VAL A 192 -8.58 -25.37 14.23
C VAL A 192 -8.66 -24.70 15.61
N LEU A 193 -7.67 -23.88 15.97
CA LEU A 193 -7.85 -22.89 17.03
C LEU A 193 -8.70 -21.75 16.46
N PRO A 194 -9.68 -21.22 17.21
CA PRO A 194 -10.40 -20.04 16.78
C PRO A 194 -9.37 -18.93 16.56
N SER A 195 -9.43 -18.31 15.38
CA SER A 195 -8.75 -17.05 15.06
C SER A 195 -9.06 -16.07 16.19
N ARG A 196 -8.15 -15.97 17.17
CA ARG A 196 -8.11 -14.78 18.02
C ARG A 196 -7.70 -13.68 17.07
N LYS A 197 -8.54 -12.65 16.97
CA LYS A 197 -8.16 -11.41 16.31
C LYS A 197 -6.73 -11.05 16.78
N PRO A 198 -5.83 -10.69 15.85
CA PRO A 198 -4.54 -10.12 16.23
C PRO A 198 -4.79 -9.11 17.35
N VAL A 199 -4.00 -9.18 18.42
CA VAL A 199 -3.98 -8.08 19.38
C VAL A 199 -3.46 -6.91 18.59
N ASP A 200 -4.36 -6.01 18.19
CA ASP A 200 -3.97 -4.81 17.47
C ASP A 200 -2.91 -4.11 18.34
N PRO A 201 -1.75 -3.73 17.78
CA PRO A 201 -0.75 -2.96 18.51
C PRO A 201 -1.37 -1.63 18.91
N GLU A 202 -2.00 -1.58 20.08
CA GLU A 202 -2.58 -0.35 20.60
C GLU A 202 -1.42 0.64 20.82
N LEU A 203 -1.50 1.82 20.20
CA LEU A 203 -0.57 2.91 20.47
C LEU A 203 -0.60 3.19 21.97
N VAL A 204 0.58 3.21 22.60
CA VAL A 204 0.69 3.62 24.00
C VAL A 204 0.16 5.05 24.12
N PRO A 205 -0.70 5.36 25.11
CA PRO A 205 -1.24 6.70 25.27
C PRO A 205 -0.15 7.78 25.29
N GLY A 206 -0.31 8.81 24.45
CA GLY A 206 0.63 9.93 24.33
C GLY A 206 1.72 9.74 23.26
N VAL A 207 1.76 8.61 22.55
CA VAL A 207 2.64 8.42 21.39
C VAL A 207 1.91 8.86 20.12
N SER A 208 2.53 9.74 19.33
CA SER A 208 2.02 10.12 18.01
C SER A 208 2.27 9.02 16.99
N LEU A 209 1.22 8.60 16.29
CA LEU A 209 1.35 7.70 15.14
C LEU A 209 2.24 8.31 14.05
N PHE A 210 2.17 9.63 13.85
CA PHE A 210 2.96 10.33 12.86
C PHE A 210 4.47 10.23 13.14
N ASP A 211 4.87 10.44 14.41
CA ASP A 211 6.27 10.29 14.81
C ASP A 211 6.73 8.83 14.75
N THR A 212 5.81 7.90 15.02
CA THR A 212 6.07 6.46 14.93
C THR A 212 6.35 6.03 13.49
N VAL A 213 5.53 6.44 12.52
CA VAL A 213 5.77 6.07 11.10
C VAL A 213 7.08 6.64 10.56
N TRP A 214 7.48 7.85 11.00
CA TRP A 214 8.77 8.45 10.67
C TRP A 214 9.93 7.68 11.30
N SER A 215 9.93 7.53 12.64
CA SER A 215 11.03 6.87 13.38
C SER A 215 11.24 5.39 13.03
N LYS A 216 10.20 4.71 12.52
CA LYS A 216 10.33 3.34 12.01
C LYS A 216 10.84 3.28 10.56
N SER A 217 11.01 4.41 9.90
CA SER A 217 11.33 4.49 8.47
C SER A 217 12.53 5.39 8.16
N ASP A 218 13.11 6.04 9.17
CA ASP A 218 14.23 6.99 9.05
C ASP A 218 15.50 6.35 8.49
N LEU A 219 15.71 5.05 8.71
CA LEU A 219 16.75 4.24 8.08
C LEU A 219 16.81 4.41 6.54
N LEU A 220 15.65 4.63 5.89
CA LEU A 220 15.58 4.85 4.45
C LEU A 220 16.19 6.19 4.03
N VAL A 221 16.23 7.19 4.91
CA VAL A 221 16.79 8.51 4.61
C VAL A 221 18.29 8.41 4.35
N GLU A 222 19.01 7.65 5.17
CA GLU A 222 20.44 7.40 4.94
C GLU A 222 20.67 6.72 3.59
N GLU A 223 19.87 5.71 3.25
CA GLU A 223 19.97 5.04 1.95
C GLU A 223 19.66 5.98 0.78
N ILE A 224 18.70 6.90 0.93
CA ILE A 224 18.37 7.92 -0.06
C ILE A 224 19.53 8.89 -0.27
N LEU A 225 20.11 9.39 0.82
CA LEU A 225 21.26 10.30 0.77
C LEU A 225 22.46 9.66 0.06
N HIS A 226 22.79 8.42 0.39
CA HIS A 226 23.94 7.72 -0.20
C HIS A 226 23.73 7.31 -1.67
N SER A 227 22.50 6.98 -2.06
CA SER A 227 22.22 6.47 -3.42
C SER A 227 21.91 7.56 -4.46
N SER A 228 21.74 8.82 -4.04
CA SER A 228 21.36 9.92 -4.93
C SER A 228 22.55 10.79 -5.33
N SER A 229 22.90 10.77 -6.62
CA SER A 229 23.90 11.68 -7.18
C SER A 229 23.48 13.15 -7.04
N PHE A 230 22.17 13.43 -7.12
CA PHE A 230 21.60 14.75 -6.92
C PHE A 230 21.80 15.27 -5.50
N LEU A 231 21.46 14.47 -4.49
CA LEU A 231 21.66 14.88 -3.09
C LEU A 231 23.15 14.99 -2.75
N GLY A 232 24.01 14.14 -3.33
CA GLY A 232 25.46 14.27 -3.21
C GLY A 232 26.01 15.55 -3.86
N ALA A 233 25.52 15.93 -5.04
CA ALA A 233 25.88 17.19 -5.70
C ALA A 233 25.41 18.41 -4.89
N LEU A 234 24.18 18.33 -4.36
CA LEU A 234 23.62 19.33 -3.46
C LEU A 234 24.50 19.46 -2.19
N ALA A 235 24.75 18.37 -1.47
CA ALA A 235 25.56 18.35 -0.25
C ALA A 235 27.02 18.82 -0.46
N SER A 236 27.58 18.68 -1.67
CA SER A 236 28.96 19.06 -1.98
C SER A 236 29.12 20.47 -2.59
N GLY A 237 28.04 21.23 -2.74
CA GLY A 237 28.11 22.58 -3.34
C GLY A 237 28.22 22.62 -4.88
N ARG A 238 28.14 21.45 -5.53
CA ARG A 238 28.42 21.24 -6.97
C ARG A 238 27.16 21.09 -7.83
N LEU A 239 25.99 21.43 -7.29
CA LEU A 239 24.74 21.30 -8.04
C LEU A 239 24.70 22.28 -9.23
N THR A 240 24.49 21.74 -10.43
CA THR A 240 24.34 22.52 -11.67
C THR A 240 22.88 22.86 -11.94
N GLU A 241 22.63 23.95 -12.67
CA GLU A 241 21.29 24.34 -13.12
C GLU A 241 20.62 23.25 -13.98
N GLN A 242 21.42 22.58 -14.82
CA GLN A 242 20.93 21.48 -15.65
C GLN A 242 20.46 20.31 -14.79
N CYS A 243 21.22 19.90 -13.76
CA CYS A 243 20.79 18.82 -12.89
C CYS A 243 19.55 19.21 -12.07
N TYR A 244 19.50 20.45 -11.57
CA TYR A 244 18.33 20.95 -10.86
C TYR A 244 17.07 20.98 -11.73
N THR A 245 17.21 21.35 -13.00
CA THR A 245 16.10 21.32 -13.97
C THR A 245 15.61 19.90 -14.22
N ARG A 246 16.50 18.92 -14.37
CA ARG A 246 16.13 17.49 -14.51
C ARG A 246 15.37 16.99 -13.27
N PHE A 247 15.81 17.38 -12.08
CA PHE A 247 15.10 17.09 -10.83
C PHE A 247 13.67 17.64 -10.86
N LEU A 248 13.50 18.93 -11.19
CA LEU A 248 12.19 19.58 -11.24
C LEU A 248 11.26 18.96 -12.28
N GLN A 249 11.79 18.57 -13.45
CA GLN A 249 11.02 17.88 -14.49
C GLN A 249 10.51 16.51 -13.99
N GLN A 250 11.35 15.71 -13.36
CA GLN A 250 10.93 14.42 -12.79
C GLN A 250 9.91 14.62 -11.65
N GLU A 251 10.10 15.64 -10.81
CA GLU A 251 9.16 15.97 -9.73
C GLU A 251 7.80 16.38 -10.30
N ALA A 252 7.76 17.23 -11.32
CA ALA A 252 6.52 17.64 -11.99
C ALA A 252 5.77 16.44 -12.59
N LEU A 253 6.49 15.47 -13.18
CA LEU A 253 5.89 14.23 -13.67
C LEU A 253 5.24 13.41 -12.55
N TYR A 254 5.94 13.24 -11.42
CA TYR A 254 5.40 12.55 -10.25
C TYR A 254 4.16 13.26 -9.70
N LEU A 255 4.26 14.57 -9.44
CA LEU A 255 3.17 15.38 -8.88
C LEU A 255 1.94 15.40 -9.78
N ARG A 256 2.12 15.44 -11.11
CA ARG A 256 1.01 15.36 -12.07
C ARG A 256 0.25 14.05 -11.94
N ARG A 257 0.94 12.91 -11.84
CA ARG A 257 0.29 11.60 -11.71
C ARG A 257 -0.44 11.47 -10.37
N VAL A 258 0.19 11.88 -9.27
CA VAL A 258 -0.45 11.87 -7.95
C VAL A 258 -1.66 12.80 -7.94
N SER A 259 -1.58 13.97 -8.56
CA SER A 259 -2.72 14.91 -8.66
C SER A 259 -3.91 14.32 -9.41
N ILE A 260 -3.69 13.57 -10.50
CA ILE A 260 -4.77 12.89 -11.25
C ILE A 260 -5.44 11.83 -10.38
N THR A 261 -4.64 11.05 -9.66
CA THR A 261 -5.15 10.04 -8.72
C THR A 261 -5.97 10.72 -7.62
N LEU A 262 -5.41 11.71 -6.94
CA LEU A 262 -6.08 12.45 -5.86
C LEU A 262 -7.38 13.08 -6.34
N GLN A 263 -7.41 13.73 -7.50
CA GLN A 263 -8.63 14.29 -8.08
C GLN A 263 -9.75 13.26 -8.20
N THR A 264 -9.42 12.06 -8.69
CA THR A 264 -10.37 10.97 -8.88
C THR A 264 -10.90 10.45 -7.53
N LEU A 265 -10.03 10.38 -6.53
CA LEU A 265 -10.38 9.92 -5.19
C LEU A 265 -11.21 10.94 -4.42
N THR A 266 -10.80 12.20 -4.43
CA THR A 266 -11.50 13.27 -3.71
C THR A 266 -12.94 13.45 -4.17
N ALA A 267 -13.22 13.19 -5.46
CA ALA A 267 -14.58 13.27 -6.01
C ALA A 267 -15.57 12.28 -5.34
N ARG A 268 -15.06 11.22 -4.70
CA ARG A 268 -15.86 10.18 -4.04
C ARG A 268 -16.11 10.44 -2.55
N LEU A 269 -15.42 11.41 -1.96
CA LEU A 269 -15.56 11.76 -0.54
C LEU A 269 -16.74 12.71 -0.32
N GLN A 270 -17.36 12.64 0.86
CA GLN A 270 -18.45 13.54 1.28
C GLN A 270 -17.96 14.99 1.40
N GLU A 271 -18.82 15.97 1.11
CA GLU A 271 -18.43 17.40 1.05
C GLU A 271 -18.05 18.01 2.40
N ASP A 272 -18.68 17.58 3.50
CA ASP A 272 -18.46 18.12 4.85
C ASP A 272 -17.30 17.47 5.63
N ASP A 273 -16.49 16.64 4.96
CA ASP A 273 -15.36 15.97 5.59
C ASP A 273 -14.10 16.86 5.59
N GLY A 274 -13.55 17.16 6.76
CA GLY A 274 -12.29 17.90 6.91
C GLY A 274 -11.13 17.26 6.14
N MET A 275 -11.17 15.93 5.97
CA MET A 275 -10.20 15.18 5.17
C MET A 275 -10.28 15.52 3.68
N ARG A 276 -11.50 15.66 3.13
CA ARG A 276 -11.72 16.08 1.74
C ARG A 276 -11.16 17.48 1.50
N ALA A 277 -11.39 18.41 2.42
CA ALA A 277 -10.87 19.78 2.30
C ALA A 277 -9.34 19.79 2.24
N LEU A 278 -8.67 19.05 3.14
CA LEU A 278 -7.20 18.94 3.15
C LEU A 278 -6.64 18.29 1.88
N LEU A 279 -7.33 17.28 1.34
CA LEU A 279 -6.92 16.62 0.09
C LEU A 279 -7.12 17.52 -1.14
N LEU A 280 -8.18 18.33 -1.18
CA LEU A 280 -8.39 19.34 -2.22
C LEU A 280 -7.32 20.43 -2.18
N ASP A 281 -6.95 20.89 -0.98
CA ASP A 281 -5.85 21.83 -0.78
C ASP A 281 -4.51 21.23 -1.25
N THR A 282 -4.26 19.96 -0.92
CA THR A 282 -3.08 19.22 -1.39
C THR A 282 -3.05 19.11 -2.91
N LEU A 283 -4.21 18.80 -3.53
CA LEU A 283 -4.34 18.73 -4.99
C LEU A 283 -3.99 20.07 -5.64
N GLN A 284 -4.47 21.18 -5.07
CA GLN A 284 -4.18 22.51 -5.57
C GLN A 284 -2.68 22.86 -5.45
N HIS A 285 -2.07 22.51 -4.30
CA HIS A 285 -0.63 22.65 -4.09
C HIS A 285 0.17 21.90 -5.16
N TYR A 286 -0.14 20.62 -5.38
CA TYR A 286 0.61 19.81 -6.34
C TYR A 286 0.42 20.30 -7.78
N ARG A 287 -0.80 20.71 -8.16
CA ARG A 287 -1.07 21.28 -9.50
C ARG A 287 -0.32 22.57 -9.75
N SER A 288 -0.15 23.42 -8.74
CA SER A 288 0.58 24.70 -8.88
C SER A 288 2.06 24.49 -9.27
N ARG A 289 2.62 23.32 -8.97
CA ARG A 289 4.01 22.95 -9.28
C ARG A 289 4.18 22.17 -10.60
N VAL A 290 3.10 21.96 -11.35
CA VAL A 290 3.14 21.23 -12.64
C VAL A 290 3.07 22.24 -13.79
N GLU A 291 4.15 22.41 -14.53
CA GLU A 291 4.13 23.13 -15.81
C GLU A 291 3.49 22.26 -16.91
N SER A 292 2.73 22.89 -17.81
CA SER A 292 2.04 22.21 -18.91
C SER A 292 3.04 21.71 -19.95
N SER A 293 3.47 20.45 -19.84
CA SER A 293 4.24 19.78 -20.89
C SER A 293 3.63 18.43 -21.21
N ASP A 294 3.68 18.02 -22.48
CA ASP A 294 3.25 16.70 -22.92
C ASP A 294 4.16 15.63 -22.30
N ALA A 295 3.56 14.69 -21.57
CA ALA A 295 4.33 13.71 -20.81
C ALA A 295 4.80 12.60 -21.75
N PRO A 296 6.12 12.31 -21.82
CA PRO A 296 6.63 11.09 -22.46
C PRO A 296 6.07 9.83 -21.77
N PRO A 297 6.27 8.62 -22.34
CA PRO A 297 5.90 7.37 -21.67
C PRO A 297 6.48 7.32 -20.25
N PRO A 298 5.73 6.74 -19.28
CA PRO A 298 6.14 6.77 -17.88
C PRO A 298 7.50 6.10 -17.70
N PRO A 299 8.50 6.80 -17.11
CA PRO A 299 9.81 6.22 -16.88
C PRO A 299 9.73 5.10 -15.84
N GLU A 300 10.65 4.13 -15.91
CA GLU A 300 10.63 2.92 -15.07
C GLU A 300 10.60 3.23 -13.57
N TRP A 301 11.39 4.21 -13.12
CA TRP A 301 11.45 4.61 -11.70
C TRP A 301 10.10 5.02 -11.11
N LEU A 302 9.17 5.48 -11.97
CA LEU A 302 7.84 5.96 -11.59
C LEU A 302 6.87 4.80 -11.30
N HIS A 303 7.18 3.58 -11.72
CA HIS A 303 6.33 2.42 -11.49
C HIS A 303 6.09 2.16 -10.00
N LEU A 304 7.16 2.10 -9.20
CA LEU A 304 7.08 1.80 -7.77
C LEU A 304 6.27 2.86 -6.98
N PRO A 305 6.53 4.18 -7.12
CA PRO A 305 5.69 5.20 -6.49
C PRO A 305 4.22 5.11 -6.89
N LEU A 306 3.92 4.86 -8.17
CA LEU A 306 2.52 4.76 -8.63
C LEU A 306 1.83 3.49 -8.13
N GLN A 307 2.55 2.37 -8.08
CA GLN A 307 2.04 1.12 -7.51
C GLN A 307 1.73 1.27 -6.01
N ALA A 308 2.59 1.97 -5.26
CA ALA A 308 2.32 2.29 -3.86
C ALA A 308 1.02 3.09 -3.70
N PHE A 309 0.83 4.16 -4.50
CA PHE A 309 -0.44 4.90 -4.50
C PHE A 309 -1.64 4.04 -4.89
N HIS A 310 -1.50 3.15 -5.87
CA HIS A 310 -2.59 2.26 -6.27
C HIS A 310 -3.05 1.34 -5.15
N SER A 311 -2.12 0.86 -4.32
CA SER A 311 -2.47 0.04 -3.13
C SER A 311 -3.24 0.84 -2.08
N VAL A 312 -2.88 2.11 -1.89
CA VAL A 312 -3.46 2.99 -0.86
C VAL A 312 -4.86 3.51 -1.24
N VAL A 313 -5.17 3.59 -2.55
CA VAL A 313 -6.50 3.97 -3.08
C VAL A 313 -7.65 3.12 -2.52
N LEU A 314 -7.36 1.89 -2.10
CA LEU A 314 -8.35 0.94 -1.57
C LEU A 314 -8.57 1.10 -0.05
N GLU A 315 -7.77 1.92 0.62
CA GLU A 315 -7.80 2.14 2.07
C GLU A 315 -8.58 3.41 2.44
N ASP A 316 -8.86 3.60 3.74
CA ASP A 316 -9.51 4.80 4.26
C ASP A 316 -8.72 6.08 3.95
N PRO A 317 -9.38 7.25 3.78
CA PRO A 317 -8.72 8.49 3.33
C PRO A 317 -7.59 8.97 4.25
N VAL A 318 -7.65 8.61 5.54
CA VAL A 318 -6.58 8.92 6.50
C VAL A 318 -5.25 8.24 6.13
N TYR A 319 -5.28 7.05 5.54
CA TYR A 319 -4.07 6.38 5.05
C TYR A 319 -3.51 7.03 3.79
N TRP A 320 -4.33 7.75 3.02
CA TRP A 320 -3.85 8.55 1.89
C TRP A 320 -3.00 9.72 2.39
N LEU A 321 -3.35 10.29 3.54
CA LEU A 321 -2.54 11.32 4.20
C LEU A 321 -1.21 10.75 4.70
N VAL A 322 -1.20 9.52 5.24
CA VAL A 322 0.06 8.82 5.59
C VAL A 322 0.96 8.69 4.36
N ALA A 323 0.41 8.23 3.23
CA ALA A 323 1.13 8.13 1.96
C ALA A 323 1.68 9.48 1.46
N LEU A 324 0.88 10.56 1.50
CA LEU A 324 1.29 11.90 1.09
C LEU A 324 2.35 12.49 2.01
N SER A 325 2.24 12.22 3.31
CA SER A 325 3.16 12.72 4.34
C SER A 325 4.59 12.22 4.15
N ALA A 326 4.80 11.05 3.54
CA ALA A 326 6.15 10.51 3.30
C ALA A 326 7.02 11.45 2.46
N ARG A 327 6.48 11.99 1.35
CA ARG A 327 7.22 12.97 0.53
C ARG A 327 7.43 14.27 1.29
N ALA A 328 6.39 14.82 1.92
CA ALA A 328 6.47 16.11 2.61
C ALA A 328 7.51 16.07 3.76
N SER A 329 7.46 15.02 4.59
CA SER A 329 8.39 14.79 5.71
C SER A 329 9.82 14.63 5.21
N LEU A 330 10.04 13.87 4.14
CA LEU A 330 11.37 13.72 3.55
C LEU A 330 11.91 15.05 2.99
N ARG A 331 11.08 15.83 2.28
CA ARG A 331 11.49 17.14 1.73
C ARG A 331 11.85 18.12 2.84
N GLU A 332 11.05 18.17 3.90
CA GLU A 332 11.32 18.97 5.10
C GLU A 332 12.64 18.57 5.76
N PHE A 333 12.83 17.27 6.02
CA PHE A 333 14.04 16.74 6.64
C PHE A 333 15.30 17.05 5.82
N LEU A 334 15.28 16.76 4.51
CA LEU A 334 16.42 17.01 3.63
C LEU A 334 16.76 18.50 3.52
N ALA A 335 15.76 19.38 3.54
CA ALA A 335 15.99 20.82 3.52
C ALA A 335 16.62 21.34 4.83
N GLY A 336 16.30 20.71 5.97
CA GLY A 336 16.91 21.00 7.26
C GLY A 336 18.35 20.45 7.39
N GLU A 337 18.61 19.24 6.88
CA GLU A 337 19.94 18.63 6.96
C GLU A 337 20.95 19.25 5.98
N LEU A 338 20.51 19.57 4.75
CA LEU A 338 21.36 20.08 3.68
C LEU A 338 21.40 21.61 3.61
N LEU A 339 21.34 22.28 4.76
CA LEU A 339 21.39 23.75 4.84
C LEU A 339 22.70 24.32 4.28
N PRO A 340 22.67 25.49 3.60
CA PRO A 340 23.86 26.11 2.98
C PRO A 340 25.04 26.34 3.93
N GLU A 341 24.78 26.51 5.23
CA GLU A 341 25.83 26.73 6.25
C GLU A 341 26.64 25.46 6.60
N ARG A 342 26.08 24.26 6.35
CA ARG A 342 26.76 22.97 6.56
C ARG A 342 27.48 22.47 5.31
N VAL A 343 27.16 23.01 4.14
CA VAL A 343 27.79 22.66 2.86
C VAL A 343 29.13 23.40 2.73
N ARG A 344 30.24 22.68 2.87
CA ARG A 344 31.59 23.18 2.55
C ARG A 344 32.09 22.43 1.30
N PRO A 345 32.66 23.12 0.30
CA PRO A 345 32.99 24.55 0.23
C PRO A 345 31.79 25.47 -0.12
N GLU A 346 31.98 26.79 0.04
CA GLU A 346 30.97 27.82 -0.23
C GLU A 346 30.53 27.76 -1.71
N PRO A 347 29.22 27.65 -2.03
CA PRO A 347 28.76 27.50 -3.40
C PRO A 347 29.08 28.73 -4.27
N GLN A 348 29.32 28.52 -5.57
CA GLN A 348 29.37 29.61 -6.56
C GLN A 348 28.08 30.45 -6.53
N ALA A 349 28.13 31.72 -6.96
CA ALA A 349 26.98 32.64 -6.83
C ALA A 349 25.68 32.13 -7.50
N VAL A 350 25.79 31.45 -8.64
CA VAL A 350 24.65 30.79 -9.34
C VAL A 350 24.13 29.59 -8.54
N ASN A 351 25.01 28.85 -7.87
CA ASN A 351 24.62 27.75 -7.00
C ASN A 351 23.88 28.32 -5.78
N ARG A 352 24.31 29.45 -5.22
CA ARG A 352 23.67 30.05 -4.03
C ARG A 352 22.17 30.30 -4.20
N THR A 353 21.72 30.75 -5.37
CA THR A 353 20.28 30.99 -5.64
C THR A 353 19.47 29.70 -5.76
N LEU A 354 20.03 28.66 -6.40
CA LEU A 354 19.42 27.33 -6.47
C LEU A 354 19.24 26.71 -5.09
N TYR A 355 20.26 26.83 -4.23
CA TYR A 355 20.24 26.28 -2.87
C TYR A 355 19.26 27.02 -1.96
N GLN A 356 19.19 28.35 -2.07
CA GLN A 356 18.19 29.15 -1.37
C GLN A 356 16.78 28.77 -1.81
N THR A 357 16.57 28.52 -3.11
CA THR A 357 15.29 28.08 -3.64
C THR A 357 14.91 26.70 -3.10
N TRP A 358 15.84 25.72 -3.17
CA TRP A 358 15.65 24.38 -2.59
C TRP A 358 15.27 24.43 -1.11
N SER A 359 16.05 25.16 -0.31
CA SER A 359 15.84 25.24 1.14
C SER A 359 14.50 25.89 1.48
N ARG A 360 14.16 27.00 0.82
CA ARG A 360 12.86 27.65 0.99
C ARG A 360 11.71 26.71 0.62
N ASP A 361 11.79 26.05 -0.52
CA ASP A 361 10.73 25.18 -1.01
C ASP A 361 10.53 23.96 -0.13
N GLY A 362 11.61 23.40 0.43
CA GLY A 362 11.54 22.30 1.40
C GLY A 362 10.98 22.74 2.76
N LEU A 363 11.33 23.94 3.25
CA LEU A 363 10.72 24.50 4.46
C LEU A 363 9.22 24.82 4.27
N LEU A 364 8.80 25.17 3.06
CA LEU A 364 7.36 25.30 2.75
C LEU A 364 6.62 23.96 2.84
N GLU A 365 7.28 22.84 2.56
CA GLU A 365 6.69 21.51 2.76
C GLU A 365 6.44 21.20 4.25
N ALA A 366 7.18 21.84 5.19
CA ALA A 366 6.95 21.67 6.63
C ALA A 366 5.53 22.06 7.05
N ALA A 367 4.97 23.12 6.44
CA ALA A 367 3.59 23.51 6.69
C ALA A 367 2.60 22.41 6.28
N TRP A 368 2.87 21.70 5.17
CA TRP A 368 2.07 20.56 4.73
C TRP A 368 2.25 19.35 5.64
N THR A 369 3.48 19.05 6.06
CA THR A 369 3.76 18.00 7.06
C THR A 369 2.92 18.20 8.32
N GLN A 370 2.87 19.43 8.86
CA GLN A 370 2.08 19.73 10.05
C GLN A 370 0.58 19.57 9.82
N ARG A 371 0.06 19.94 8.64
CA ARG A 371 -1.35 19.74 8.29
C ARG A 371 -1.71 18.25 8.20
N TYR A 372 -0.84 17.43 7.60
CA TYR A 372 -1.03 15.97 7.56
C TYR A 372 -0.96 15.35 8.95
N ARG A 373 0.03 15.75 9.75
CA ARG A 373 0.18 15.32 11.14
C ARG A 373 -1.09 15.53 11.94
N ALA A 374 -1.62 16.75 11.96
CA ALA A 374 -2.80 17.08 12.75
C ALA A 374 -4.00 16.17 12.41
N MET A 375 -4.23 15.92 11.11
CA MET A 375 -5.34 15.10 10.64
C MET A 375 -5.14 13.60 10.92
N ILE A 376 -3.89 13.11 10.82
CA ILE A 376 -3.54 11.73 11.18
C ILE A 376 -3.70 11.50 12.68
N GLU A 377 -3.20 12.43 13.51
CA GLU A 377 -3.28 12.34 14.98
C GLU A 377 -4.72 12.43 15.51
N GLU A 378 -5.60 13.17 14.83
CA GLU A 378 -7.04 13.22 15.14
C GLU A 378 -7.71 11.84 14.98
N HIS A 379 -7.26 11.05 14.00
CA HIS A 379 -7.87 9.77 13.64
C HIS A 379 -7.09 8.54 14.13
N GLN A 380 -5.90 8.72 14.73
CA GLN A 380 -4.94 7.65 15.01
C GLN A 380 -5.49 6.51 15.89
N ASN A 381 -6.45 6.77 16.77
CA ASN A 381 -7.05 5.76 17.65
C ASN A 381 -7.85 4.69 16.89
N GLN A 382 -8.23 4.96 15.64
CA GLN A 382 -8.99 4.04 14.78
C GLN A 382 -8.10 3.43 13.68
N MET A 383 -6.82 3.82 13.64
CA MET A 383 -5.88 3.40 12.61
C MET A 383 -5.09 2.16 13.04
N ASP A 384 -4.81 1.29 12.08
CA ASP A 384 -3.84 0.22 12.22
C ASP A 384 -2.43 0.80 12.09
N VAL A 385 -1.68 0.71 13.19
CA VAL A 385 -0.32 1.24 13.32
C VAL A 385 0.63 0.60 12.32
N PHE A 386 0.59 -0.73 12.17
CA PHE A 386 1.48 -1.43 11.26
C PHE A 386 1.14 -1.10 9.81
N LYS A 387 -0.14 -1.06 9.45
CA LYS A 387 -0.58 -0.63 8.12
C LYS A 387 -0.08 0.78 7.81
N ALA A 388 -0.21 1.73 8.74
CA ALA A 388 0.30 3.09 8.56
C ALA A 388 1.83 3.12 8.36
N ILE A 389 2.60 2.39 9.18
CA ILE A 389 4.05 2.26 9.01
C ILE A 389 4.40 1.71 7.61
N ASN A 390 3.69 0.67 7.17
CA ASN A 390 3.95 0.00 5.90
C ASN A 390 3.63 0.89 4.70
N ILE A 391 2.51 1.60 4.75
CA ILE A 391 2.15 2.60 3.73
C ILE A 391 3.22 3.69 3.68
N PHE A 392 3.63 4.23 4.82
CA PHE A 392 4.68 5.25 4.87
C PHE A 392 6.00 4.74 4.26
N ARG A 393 6.45 3.54 4.62
CA ARG A 393 7.66 2.89 4.08
C ARG A 393 7.58 2.66 2.58
N ALA A 394 6.45 2.17 2.07
CA ALA A 394 6.26 1.96 0.63
C ALA A 394 6.40 3.27 -0.16
N HIS A 395 5.86 4.37 0.37
CA HIS A 395 5.99 5.69 -0.24
C HIS A 395 7.41 6.26 -0.10
N MET A 396 8.10 6.04 1.02
CA MET A 396 9.53 6.39 1.18
C MET A 396 10.44 5.62 0.21
N MET A 397 10.16 4.34 -0.04
CA MET A 397 10.85 3.55 -1.07
C MET A 397 10.60 4.10 -2.49
N GLY A 398 9.38 4.57 -2.75
CA GLY A 398 9.07 5.34 -3.96
C GLY A 398 9.93 6.61 -4.08
N GLN A 399 10.09 7.36 -2.99
CA GLN A 399 10.99 8.53 -2.97
C GLN A 399 12.45 8.13 -3.21
N LYS A 400 12.91 7.02 -2.64
CA LYS A 400 14.25 6.48 -2.92
C LYS A 400 14.46 6.16 -4.39
N SER A 401 13.48 5.52 -5.04
CA SER A 401 13.51 5.27 -6.49
C SER A 401 13.64 6.58 -7.27
N PHE A 402 12.84 7.59 -6.92
CA PHE A 402 12.86 8.93 -7.54
C PHE A 402 14.20 9.65 -7.36
N TYR A 403 14.74 9.73 -6.14
CA TYR A 403 16.02 10.42 -5.91
C TYR A 403 17.21 9.70 -6.56
N LYS A 404 17.14 8.38 -6.70
CA LYS A 404 18.14 7.56 -7.41
C LYS A 404 18.07 7.76 -8.93
N SER A 405 16.90 8.05 -9.51
CA SER A 405 16.74 8.24 -10.96
C SER A 405 17.19 9.61 -11.47
N VAL A 406 17.43 10.57 -10.58
CA VAL A 406 18.01 11.87 -10.95
C VAL A 406 19.53 11.73 -11.04
N VAL A 407 20.04 11.72 -12.27
CA VAL A 407 21.47 11.64 -12.57
C VAL A 407 22.02 13.05 -12.84
N CYS A 408 22.92 13.50 -11.97
CA CYS A 408 23.76 14.67 -12.23
C CYS A 408 25.06 14.21 -12.90
N ASP A 409 25.44 14.89 -13.97
CA ASP A 409 26.77 14.74 -14.54
C ASP A 409 27.76 15.37 -13.56
N VAL A 410 28.66 14.58 -12.98
CA VAL A 410 29.80 15.11 -12.24
C VAL A 410 30.83 15.45 -13.31
N GLU A 411 31.10 16.72 -13.53
CA GLU A 411 32.24 17.10 -14.37
C GLU A 411 33.49 16.57 -13.66
N ASP A 412 34.09 15.51 -14.21
CA ASP A 412 35.42 15.07 -13.84
C ASP A 412 36.38 16.20 -14.21
N GLU A 413 36.84 16.96 -13.22
CA GLU A 413 37.98 17.86 -13.42
C GLU A 413 39.21 17.00 -13.69
N GLY A 414 39.61 16.95 -14.97
CA GLY A 414 40.84 16.33 -15.45
C GLY A 414 42.09 17.17 -15.18
#